data_AF-A0A7C5H6D2-F1
#
_entry.id   AF-A0A7C5H6D2-F1
#
_cell.length_a   1.000
_cell.length_b   1.000
_cell.length_c   1.000
_cell.angle_alpha   90.00
_cell.angle_beta   90.00
_cell.angle_gamma   90.00
#
_symmetry.space_group_name_H-M   'P 1'
#
loop_
_entity.id
_entity.type
_entity.pdbx_description
1 polymer ?
#
loop_
_entity_poly.entity_id
_entity_poly.type
_entity_poly.pdbx_seq_one_letter_code
_entity_poly.pdbx_strand_id
1 'polypeptide(L)'
;MGSLRLSDRKFGSEFCKLERTLIFDERYRDCGFVNFLTDGSFTLRGSRFTDVDKGRVYLLPPDLRERIDQGMLVEVVPGKVEKAVIPSRRGTAGIRDAVFREVAVVEDIREAKVPLHPPALPVDEFLYRISSNWRSASDDMLDIVMALLMVSAPSSVYGEGGLGSEGLEVLRSPGTGTPLDVSRTIFSKLPVEFRMRGSSPYRYSTVESTPEYMNFKKYRAPENTYSVIRRVRYLKSLKRLRIPVHLPFVLKDAEMSGRPSGPDLDVLEYQLTALYTPPPDERLLKELGEKLSRDAHRNSVWDGYAVSSIDPLSSLRLTLGLTRVHIGKTFDGRGFSRKMTDLEEGQRLFNELLSRGAEEIERRMKKERMASEEPISPWRGRLKPIDREVFFELRTRAEEQGTLEFSIDSLPVRIDRRTLEGSLERLNRYGYILFLKGGTRIRLVIDSSPEDES
;
A
#
# COMPACT_ATOMS: atom_id res chain seq x y z
N MET A 1 10.82 22.68 -9.46
CA MET A 1 9.42 22.76 -8.98
C MET A 1 9.40 22.34 -7.52
N GLY A 2 8.81 23.15 -6.64
CA GLY A 2 8.84 22.93 -5.19
C GLY A 2 8.02 21.72 -4.77
N SER A 3 8.44 21.05 -3.69
CA SER A 3 7.64 20.04 -3.02
C SER A 3 6.53 20.71 -2.21
N LEU A 4 5.31 20.17 -2.25
CA LEU A 4 4.19 20.68 -1.47
C LEU A 4 4.34 20.28 -0.01
N ARG A 5 4.37 21.27 0.88
CA ARG A 5 4.33 21.08 2.33
C ARG A 5 2.98 21.56 2.83
N LEU A 6 2.30 20.69 3.57
CA LEU A 6 1.04 21.04 4.20
C LEU A 6 1.20 22.18 5.22
N SER A 7 2.37 22.28 5.87
CA SER A 7 2.70 23.35 6.82
C SER A 7 2.82 24.74 6.21
N ASP A 8 3.11 24.81 4.91
CA ASP A 8 3.42 26.09 4.25
C ASP A 8 2.17 26.78 3.70
N ARG A 9 1.02 26.09 3.77
CA ARG A 9 -0.29 26.58 3.32
C ARG A 9 -0.76 27.72 4.21
N LYS A 10 -1.17 28.83 3.58
CA LYS A 10 -1.59 30.06 4.26
C LYS A 10 -2.97 30.54 3.82
N PHE A 11 -3.34 30.28 2.57
CA PHE A 11 -4.58 30.79 2.00
C PHE A 11 -5.66 29.73 2.03
N GLY A 12 -6.91 30.14 2.29
CA GLY A 12 -8.04 29.22 2.42
C GLY A 12 -8.18 28.24 1.24
N SER A 13 -7.87 28.67 0.02
CA SER A 13 -7.93 27.83 -1.20
C SER A 13 -6.95 26.64 -1.20
N GLU A 14 -5.93 26.66 -0.33
CA GLU A 14 -4.93 25.58 -0.23
C GLU A 14 -5.38 24.48 0.76
N PHE A 15 -6.48 24.72 1.48
CA PHE A 15 -7.04 23.79 2.46
C PHE A 15 -8.28 23.09 1.89
N CYS A 16 -8.47 21.81 2.24
CA CYS A 16 -9.71 21.12 1.88
C CYS A 16 -10.91 21.73 2.63
N LYS A 17 -12.14 21.45 2.19
CA LYS A 17 -13.36 22.03 2.79
C LYS A 17 -13.46 21.84 4.31
N LEU A 18 -13.08 20.66 4.82
CA LEU A 18 -13.08 20.40 6.26
C LEU A 18 -12.06 21.28 6.99
N GLU A 19 -10.81 21.30 6.53
CA GLU A 19 -9.76 22.14 7.11
C GLU A 19 -10.16 23.62 7.05
N ARG A 20 -10.74 24.08 5.93
CA ARG A 20 -11.25 25.45 5.81
C ARG A 20 -12.28 25.78 6.88
N THR A 21 -13.24 24.87 7.08
CA THR A 21 -14.28 25.00 8.10
C THR A 21 -13.67 25.05 9.49
N LEU A 22 -12.75 24.14 9.81
CA LEU A 22 -12.11 24.09 11.12
C LEU A 22 -11.16 25.26 11.39
N ILE A 23 -10.49 25.80 10.38
CA ILE A 23 -9.45 26.83 10.56
C ILE A 23 -10.02 28.24 10.48
N PHE A 24 -10.93 28.52 9.55
CA PHE A 24 -11.35 29.89 9.22
C PHE A 24 -12.78 30.24 9.61
N ASP A 25 -13.63 29.25 9.96
CA ASP A 25 -14.99 29.53 10.41
C ASP A 25 -15.05 29.66 11.94
N GLU A 26 -15.33 30.88 12.42
CA GLU A 26 -15.45 31.20 13.85
C GLU A 26 -16.51 30.34 14.56
N ARG A 27 -17.54 29.85 13.85
CA ARG A 27 -18.55 28.95 14.45
C ARG A 27 -17.94 27.63 14.91
N TYR A 28 -16.85 27.21 14.29
CA TYR A 28 -16.12 25.99 14.61
C TYR A 28 -14.85 26.28 15.40
N ARG A 29 -14.69 27.46 16.02
CA ARG A 29 -13.50 27.84 16.80
C ARG A 29 -13.13 26.80 17.87
N ASP A 30 -14.12 26.27 18.58
CA ASP A 30 -13.95 25.24 19.61
C ASP A 30 -14.10 23.81 19.08
N CYS A 31 -14.03 23.62 17.76
CA CYS A 31 -13.97 22.31 17.11
C CYS A 31 -12.57 22.04 16.54
N GLY A 32 -12.08 20.81 16.64
CA GLY A 32 -10.81 20.43 16.01
C GLY A 32 -10.26 19.09 16.48
N PHE A 33 -9.08 18.74 15.99
CA PHE A 33 -8.39 17.51 16.35
C PHE A 33 -7.62 17.70 17.67
N VAL A 34 -7.86 16.81 18.63
CA VAL A 34 -7.22 16.86 19.96
C VAL A 34 -5.71 16.67 19.84
N ASN A 35 -4.97 17.55 20.49
CA ASN A 35 -3.53 17.43 20.66
C ASN A 35 -3.13 17.68 22.12
N PHE A 36 -2.89 16.60 22.85
CA PHE A 36 -2.51 16.65 24.26
C PHE A 36 -1.16 17.34 24.47
N LEU A 37 -1.11 18.22 25.47
CA LEU A 37 0.12 18.85 25.96
C LEU A 37 0.62 18.16 27.24
N THR A 38 -0.34 17.72 28.07
CA THR A 38 -0.21 16.94 29.30
C THR A 38 -1.50 16.11 29.51
N ASP A 39 -1.57 15.28 30.54
CA ASP A 39 -2.79 14.52 30.85
C ASP A 39 -4.00 15.41 31.21
N GLY A 40 -3.76 16.62 31.70
CA GLY A 40 -4.80 17.58 32.09
C GLY A 40 -4.95 18.76 31.13
N SER A 41 -4.27 18.77 29.97
CA SER A 41 -4.39 19.88 29.02
C SER A 41 -4.14 19.50 27.58
N PHE A 42 -4.85 20.16 26.67
CA PHE A 42 -4.72 19.93 25.23
C PHE A 42 -4.96 21.20 24.42
N THR A 43 -4.66 21.11 23.12
CA THR A 43 -4.94 22.12 22.10
C THR A 43 -5.77 21.48 21.00
N LEU A 44 -6.50 22.30 20.24
CA LEU A 44 -7.21 21.84 19.04
C LEU A 44 -6.41 22.22 17.81
N ARG A 45 -6.28 21.27 16.88
CA ARG A 45 -5.68 21.49 15.56
C ARG A 45 -6.77 21.57 14.50
N GLY A 46 -6.56 22.45 13.52
CA GLY A 46 -7.45 22.55 12.35
C GLY A 46 -7.29 21.40 11.34
N SER A 47 -6.28 20.55 11.53
CA SER A 47 -5.91 19.47 10.63
C SER A 47 -5.32 18.31 11.43
N ARG A 48 -5.58 17.07 10.99
CA ARG A 48 -4.98 15.87 11.60
C ARG A 48 -3.54 15.60 11.10
N PHE A 49 -3.14 16.29 10.04
CA PHE A 49 -1.88 16.05 9.32
C PHE A 49 -0.83 17.12 9.55
N THR A 50 -1.21 18.25 10.16
CA THR A 50 -0.31 19.40 10.39
C THR A 50 -0.47 19.96 11.79
N ASP A 51 0.53 20.72 12.22
CA ASP A 51 0.57 21.37 13.54
C ASP A 51 -0.16 22.72 13.56
N VAL A 52 -1.17 22.93 12.71
CA VAL A 52 -1.95 24.18 12.69
C VAL A 52 -2.79 24.27 13.97
N ASP A 53 -2.19 24.87 14.98
CA ASP A 53 -2.75 25.15 16.30
C ASP A 53 -3.77 26.28 16.23
N LYS A 54 -4.94 26.08 16.82
CA LYS A 54 -6.00 27.10 16.92
C LYS A 54 -5.80 28.08 18.07
N GLY A 55 -4.69 27.96 18.80
CA GLY A 55 -4.17 28.99 19.72
C GLY A 55 -4.77 29.00 21.12
N ARG A 56 -5.88 28.29 21.36
CA ARG A 56 -6.49 28.11 22.68
C ARG A 56 -6.01 26.82 23.34
N VAL A 57 -5.65 26.91 24.62
CA VAL A 57 -5.34 25.76 25.49
C VAL A 57 -6.58 25.44 26.31
N TYR A 58 -6.94 24.16 26.35
CA TYR A 58 -8.06 23.64 27.10
C TYR A 58 -7.54 22.87 28.30
N LEU A 59 -8.03 23.23 29.49
CA LEU A 59 -7.76 22.50 30.73
C LEU A 59 -8.84 21.42 30.87
N LEU A 60 -8.42 20.17 30.89
CA LEU A 60 -9.28 19.00 30.85
C LEU A 60 -9.54 18.49 32.28
N PRO A 61 -10.79 18.55 32.77
CA PRO A 61 -11.17 17.91 34.01
C PRO A 61 -10.94 16.39 33.97
N PRO A 62 -10.53 15.76 35.10
CA PRO A 62 -10.26 14.32 35.15
C PRO A 62 -11.44 13.44 34.73
N ASP A 63 -12.67 13.84 35.02
CA ASP A 63 -13.91 13.13 34.68
C ASP A 63 -14.19 13.10 33.17
N LEU A 64 -13.60 14.01 32.39
CA LEU A 64 -13.74 14.06 30.94
C LEU A 64 -12.59 13.39 30.18
N ARG A 65 -11.52 12.97 30.88
CA ARG A 65 -10.29 12.44 30.25
C ARG A 65 -10.53 11.19 29.41
N GLU A 66 -11.40 10.31 29.87
CA GLU A 66 -11.69 9.02 29.21
C GLU A 66 -12.55 9.19 27.94
N ARG A 67 -13.11 10.38 27.70
CA ARG A 67 -14.00 10.65 26.56
C ARG A 67 -13.24 11.08 25.30
N ILE A 68 -11.93 11.31 25.38
CA ILE A 68 -11.13 11.84 24.29
C ILE A 68 -9.77 11.17 24.14
N ASP A 69 -9.34 11.05 22.89
CA ASP A 69 -8.04 10.51 22.51
C ASP A 69 -7.28 11.47 21.58
N GLN A 70 -5.96 11.27 21.51
CA GLN A 70 -5.08 12.04 20.61
C GLN A 70 -5.58 11.91 19.16
N GLY A 71 -5.78 13.04 18.49
CA GLY A 71 -6.22 13.09 17.10
C GLY A 71 -7.72 12.84 16.89
N MET A 72 -8.52 12.70 17.97
CA MET A 72 -9.98 12.66 17.86
C MET A 72 -10.53 14.02 17.45
N LEU A 73 -11.51 14.05 16.54
CA LEU A 73 -12.21 15.28 16.17
C LEU A 73 -13.32 15.57 17.19
N VAL A 74 -13.17 16.67 17.93
CA VAL A 74 -14.07 17.03 19.04
C VAL A 74 -14.63 18.44 18.91
N GLU A 75 -15.78 18.64 19.52
CA GLU A 75 -16.37 19.94 19.84
C GLU A 75 -16.27 20.12 21.36
N VAL A 76 -15.61 21.20 21.76
CA VAL A 76 -15.42 21.57 23.17
C VAL A 76 -16.44 22.62 23.55
N VAL A 77 -17.06 22.46 24.72
CA VAL A 77 -17.83 23.52 25.37
C VAL A 77 -16.89 24.21 26.37
N PRO A 78 -16.30 25.37 26.01
CA PRO A 78 -15.42 26.07 26.92
C PRO A 78 -16.25 26.75 28.01
N GLY A 79 -15.81 26.65 29.26
CA GLY A 79 -16.29 27.51 30.32
C GLY A 79 -15.65 28.89 30.25
N LYS A 80 -15.24 29.42 31.41
CA LYS A 80 -14.59 30.72 31.47
C LYS A 80 -13.26 30.72 30.69
N VAL A 81 -13.15 31.63 29.73
CA VAL A 81 -11.94 31.87 28.95
C VAL A 81 -11.12 32.99 29.58
N GLU A 82 -9.85 32.71 29.86
CA GLU A 82 -8.90 33.66 30.43
C GLU A 82 -7.68 33.81 29.52
N LYS A 83 -7.00 34.96 29.58
CA LYS A 83 -5.71 35.13 28.92
C LYS A 83 -4.60 34.76 29.90
N ALA A 84 -3.80 33.76 29.56
CA ALA A 84 -2.65 33.37 30.36
C ALA A 84 -1.35 33.49 29.54
N VAL A 85 -0.26 33.75 30.25
CA VAL A 85 1.08 33.68 29.68
C VAL A 85 1.56 32.25 29.79
N ILE A 86 1.76 31.58 28.64
CA ILE A 86 2.28 30.22 28.61
C ILE A 86 3.73 30.27 28.09
N PRO A 87 4.71 29.72 28.84
CA PRO A 87 6.09 29.66 28.37
C PRO A 87 6.18 28.87 27.05
N SER A 88 6.81 29.45 26.02
CA SER A 88 7.05 28.76 24.76
C SER A 88 7.92 27.52 24.99
N ARG A 89 7.45 26.35 24.54
CA ARG A 89 8.17 25.06 24.68
C ARG A 89 9.30 24.84 23.65
N ARG A 90 9.54 25.77 22.71
CA ARG A 90 10.66 25.59 21.76
C ARG A 90 11.96 26.10 22.38
N GLY A 91 12.78 25.15 22.82
CA GLY A 91 14.16 25.40 23.22
C GLY A 91 14.96 26.02 22.08
N THR A 92 15.14 27.33 22.13
CA THR A 92 16.29 28.07 21.61
C THR A 92 16.17 29.51 22.12
N ALA A 93 17.06 29.87 23.05
CA ALA A 93 17.39 31.22 23.49
C ALA A 93 16.26 32.11 24.06
N GLY A 94 16.12 32.10 25.39
CA GLY A 94 15.68 33.26 26.16
C GLY A 94 14.18 33.36 26.45
N ILE A 95 13.87 33.82 27.66
CA ILE A 95 12.54 34.08 28.25
C ILE A 95 11.73 35.16 27.48
N ARG A 96 12.16 35.59 26.29
CA ARG A 96 11.63 36.75 25.58
C ARG A 96 10.35 36.50 24.75
N ASP A 97 9.96 35.26 24.51
CA ASP A 97 8.76 34.94 23.72
C ASP A 97 7.64 34.37 24.60
N ALA A 98 7.21 35.15 25.59
CA ALA A 98 5.97 34.92 26.31
C ALA A 98 4.78 35.16 25.37
N VAL A 99 4.22 34.10 24.79
CA VAL A 99 3.04 34.18 23.93
C VAL A 99 1.80 34.12 24.80
N PHE A 100 0.98 35.18 24.76
CA PHE A 100 -0.35 35.15 25.36
C PHE A 100 -1.19 34.09 24.65
N ARG A 101 -1.74 33.16 25.42
CA ARG A 101 -2.69 32.16 24.92
C ARG A 101 -3.99 32.28 25.70
N GLU A 102 -5.09 32.08 25.01
CA GLU A 102 -6.36 31.87 25.67
C GLU A 102 -6.36 30.50 26.34
N VAL A 103 -6.81 30.45 27.58
CA VAL A 103 -6.96 29.24 28.37
C VAL A 103 -8.42 29.12 28.78
N ALA A 104 -9.02 27.95 28.55
CA ALA A 104 -10.39 27.68 28.95
C ALA A 104 -10.46 26.38 29.76
N VAL A 105 -11.19 26.39 30.87
CA VAL A 105 -11.58 25.14 31.55
C VAL A 105 -12.69 24.50 30.73
N VAL A 106 -12.56 23.22 30.42
CA VAL A 106 -13.58 22.48 29.66
C VAL A 106 -14.77 22.19 30.56
N GLU A 107 -15.97 22.58 30.13
CA GLU A 107 -17.22 22.22 30.82
C GLU A 107 -17.80 20.91 30.28
N ASP A 108 -17.73 20.69 28.96
CA ASP A 108 -18.11 19.44 28.32
C ASP A 108 -17.34 19.24 27.00
N ILE A 109 -17.29 18.01 26.52
CA ILE A 109 -16.60 17.63 25.28
C ILE A 109 -17.29 16.49 24.57
N ARG A 110 -17.53 16.63 23.27
CA ARG A 110 -18.20 15.60 22.48
C ARG A 110 -17.54 15.42 21.13
N GLU A 111 -17.85 14.30 20.47
CA GLU A 111 -17.44 14.10 19.08
C GLU A 111 -18.07 15.17 18.18
N ALA A 112 -17.24 15.84 17.38
CA ALA A 112 -17.69 16.95 16.56
C ALA A 112 -18.43 16.44 15.32
N LYS A 113 -19.62 16.98 15.05
CA LYS A 113 -20.37 16.72 13.82
C LYS A 113 -20.15 17.83 12.80
N VAL A 114 -18.95 17.86 12.22
CA VAL A 114 -18.59 18.83 11.17
C VAL A 114 -18.97 18.26 9.81
N PRO A 115 -19.69 19.01 8.95
CA PRO A 115 -20.09 18.51 7.65
C PRO A 115 -18.86 18.20 6.79
N LEU A 116 -18.73 16.94 6.38
CA LEU A 116 -17.76 16.53 5.38
C LEU A 116 -18.39 16.72 4.00
N HIS A 117 -17.93 17.74 3.28
CA HIS A 117 -18.38 17.99 1.92
C HIS A 117 -17.63 17.09 0.93
N PRO A 118 -18.27 16.64 -0.16
CA PRO A 118 -17.58 15.90 -1.21
C PRO A 118 -16.45 16.74 -1.80
N PRO A 119 -15.39 16.10 -2.32
CA PRO A 119 -14.29 16.81 -2.98
C PRO A 119 -14.80 17.58 -4.20
N ALA A 120 -14.04 18.60 -4.63
CA ALA A 120 -14.42 19.39 -5.81
C ALA A 120 -14.32 18.57 -7.10
N LEU A 121 -13.29 17.71 -7.23
CA LEU A 121 -13.13 16.85 -8.39
C LEU A 121 -14.08 15.66 -8.34
N PRO A 122 -14.72 15.31 -9.46
CA PRO A 122 -15.25 13.98 -9.71
C PRO A 122 -14.16 12.90 -9.63
N VAL A 123 -14.56 11.66 -9.34
CA VAL A 123 -13.60 10.53 -9.19
C VAL A 123 -12.84 10.22 -10.47
N ASP A 124 -13.51 10.27 -11.62
CA ASP A 124 -12.94 10.06 -12.94
C ASP A 124 -11.90 11.13 -13.28
N GLU A 125 -12.18 12.39 -12.95
CA GLU A 125 -11.20 13.47 -13.13
C GLU A 125 -10.02 13.33 -12.16
N PHE A 126 -10.26 12.92 -10.91
CA PHE A 126 -9.19 12.60 -9.96
C PHE A 126 -8.27 11.49 -10.48
N LEU A 127 -8.84 10.36 -10.93
CA LEU A 127 -8.09 9.23 -11.52
C LEU A 127 -7.29 9.67 -12.74
N TYR A 128 -7.88 10.47 -13.62
CA TYR A 128 -7.19 11.03 -14.77
C TYR A 128 -6.04 11.95 -14.36
N ARG A 129 -6.24 12.89 -13.44
CA ARG A 129 -5.20 13.87 -13.05
C ARG A 129 -4.00 13.22 -12.36
N ILE A 130 -4.21 12.21 -11.51
CA ILE A 130 -3.10 11.48 -10.87
C ILE A 130 -2.31 10.60 -11.84
N SER A 131 -2.93 10.19 -12.95
CA SER A 131 -2.33 9.34 -13.98
C SER A 131 -2.01 10.08 -15.28
N SER A 132 -2.21 11.39 -15.35
CA SER A 132 -2.14 12.20 -16.59
C SER A 132 -0.79 12.14 -17.32
N ASN A 133 0.30 11.80 -16.62
CA ASN A 133 1.63 11.58 -17.22
C ASN A 133 1.88 10.14 -17.68
N TRP A 134 0.84 9.31 -17.69
CA TRP A 134 0.87 7.92 -18.13
C TRP A 134 -0.10 7.72 -19.29
N ARG A 135 0.41 7.19 -20.39
CA ARG A 135 -0.43 6.66 -21.46
C ARG A 135 -0.95 5.29 -21.03
N SER A 136 -2.20 4.94 -21.37
CA SER A 136 -2.78 3.62 -21.08
C SER A 136 -2.78 3.23 -19.59
N ALA A 137 -2.85 4.23 -18.69
CA ALA A 137 -2.91 3.98 -17.26
C ALA A 137 -4.19 3.22 -16.87
N SER A 138 -5.34 3.66 -17.38
CA SER A 138 -6.64 3.02 -17.11
C SER A 138 -6.73 1.62 -17.72
N ASP A 139 -6.11 1.40 -18.90
CA ASP A 139 -6.03 0.08 -19.52
C ASP A 139 -5.34 -0.90 -18.58
N ASP A 140 -4.26 -0.51 -17.90
CA ASP A 140 -3.54 -1.33 -16.92
C ASP A 140 -4.09 -1.19 -15.47
N MET A 141 -5.22 -0.49 -15.27
CA MET A 141 -5.81 -0.15 -13.96
C MET A 141 -4.83 0.56 -13.01
N LEU A 142 -3.78 1.16 -13.57
CA LEU A 142 -2.73 1.84 -12.83
C LEU A 142 -3.26 3.08 -12.11
N ASP A 143 -4.21 3.79 -12.72
CA ASP A 143 -4.91 4.93 -12.13
C ASP A 143 -5.62 4.56 -10.82
N ILE A 144 -6.37 3.46 -10.80
CA ILE A 144 -7.07 2.94 -9.61
C ILE A 144 -6.06 2.51 -8.55
N VAL A 145 -4.98 1.80 -8.94
CA VAL A 145 -3.93 1.38 -8.01
C VAL A 145 -3.24 2.59 -7.38
N MET A 146 -2.89 3.61 -8.18
CA MET A 146 -2.30 4.85 -7.65
C MET A 146 -3.27 5.56 -6.72
N ALA A 147 -4.55 5.69 -7.08
CA ALA A 147 -5.57 6.29 -6.23
C ALA A 147 -5.67 5.57 -4.88
N LEU A 148 -5.78 4.23 -4.90
CA LEU A 148 -5.82 3.42 -3.69
C LEU A 148 -4.60 3.64 -2.82
N LEU A 149 -3.39 3.70 -3.39
CA LEU A 149 -2.20 3.96 -2.59
C LEU A 149 -2.18 5.38 -2.00
N MET A 150 -2.73 6.38 -2.70
CA MET A 150 -2.75 7.76 -2.25
C MET A 150 -3.83 8.08 -1.20
N VAL A 151 -4.98 7.41 -1.25
CA VAL A 151 -6.14 7.73 -0.39
C VAL A 151 -6.58 6.60 0.52
N SER A 152 -6.08 5.39 0.31
CA SER A 152 -6.36 4.28 1.22
C SER A 152 -5.43 4.34 2.42
N ALA A 153 -6.07 4.22 3.57
CA ALA A 153 -5.42 4.16 4.86
C ALA A 153 -6.37 3.63 5.93
N PRO A 154 -7.03 2.47 5.72
CA PRO A 154 -7.90 1.93 6.74
C PRO A 154 -7.04 1.35 7.87
N SER A 155 -7.11 1.94 9.05
CA SER A 155 -6.91 1.17 10.26
C SER A 155 -7.97 0.07 10.31
N SER A 156 -7.55 -1.16 10.60
CA SER A 156 -8.46 -2.30 10.70
C SER A 156 -8.73 -2.66 12.16
N VAL A 157 -9.81 -3.40 12.40
CA VAL A 157 -10.15 -4.01 13.70
C VAL A 157 -9.05 -4.93 14.27
N TYR A 158 -8.14 -5.40 13.43
CA TYR A 158 -7.11 -6.37 13.77
C TYR A 158 -5.69 -5.79 13.75
N GLY A 159 -5.57 -4.46 13.86
CA GLY A 159 -4.30 -3.78 14.06
C GLY A 159 -3.82 -2.95 12.87
N GLU A 160 -2.60 -2.42 13.04
CA GLU A 160 -1.94 -1.48 12.13
C GLU A 160 -1.59 -2.12 10.77
N GLY A 161 -1.81 -1.35 9.70
CA GLY A 161 -1.41 -1.69 8.33
C GLY A 161 -2.39 -1.14 7.29
N GLY A 162 -1.86 -0.46 6.26
CA GLY A 162 -2.62 0.01 5.10
C GLY A 162 -2.43 -0.86 3.86
N LEU A 163 -2.72 -0.30 2.68
CA LEU A 163 -2.56 -1.00 1.40
C LEU A 163 -1.11 -0.95 0.94
N GLY A 164 -0.58 -2.08 0.51
CA GLY A 164 0.65 -2.19 -0.25
C GLY A 164 0.36 -2.35 -1.73
N SER A 165 1.35 -2.13 -2.59
CA SER A 165 1.33 -2.64 -3.96
C SER A 165 2.65 -3.27 -4.36
N GLU A 166 2.58 -4.14 -5.34
CA GLU A 166 3.73 -4.77 -5.96
C GLU A 166 3.51 -4.81 -7.48
N GLY A 167 4.39 -4.17 -8.23
CA GLY A 167 4.33 -4.26 -9.67
C GLY A 167 5.01 -5.55 -10.14
N LEU A 168 4.34 -6.31 -11.01
CA LEU A 168 4.85 -7.56 -11.55
C LEU A 168 5.91 -7.29 -12.64
N GLU A 169 7.10 -6.84 -12.23
CA GLU A 169 8.20 -6.41 -13.11
C GLU A 169 8.61 -7.48 -14.15
N VAL A 170 8.43 -8.77 -13.82
CA VAL A 170 8.70 -9.89 -14.74
C VAL A 170 7.71 -9.91 -15.92
N LEU A 171 6.53 -9.35 -15.74
CA LEU A 171 5.44 -9.27 -16.73
C LEU A 171 5.38 -7.92 -17.44
N ARG A 172 6.34 -7.03 -17.17
CA ARG A 172 6.44 -5.74 -17.84
C ARG A 172 6.83 -5.92 -19.31
N SER A 173 6.23 -5.14 -20.20
CA SER A 173 6.64 -5.08 -21.61
C SER A 173 7.89 -4.20 -21.78
N PRO A 174 8.83 -4.53 -22.69
CA PRO A 174 9.91 -3.61 -23.02
C PRO A 174 9.34 -2.25 -23.49
N GLY A 175 9.87 -1.15 -22.96
CA GLY A 175 9.38 0.21 -23.27
C GLY A 175 8.33 0.78 -22.30
N THR A 176 7.66 -0.04 -21.48
CA THR A 176 6.68 0.45 -20.50
C THR A 176 7.31 0.92 -19.20
N GLY A 177 6.56 1.70 -18.42
CA GLY A 177 7.04 2.25 -17.15
C GLY A 177 7.29 1.18 -16.08
N THR A 178 7.96 1.56 -15.00
CA THR A 178 8.37 0.63 -13.93
C THR A 178 7.62 0.91 -12.61
N PRO A 179 7.60 -0.04 -11.65
CA PRO A 179 7.06 0.18 -10.30
C PRO A 179 7.76 1.35 -9.56
N LEU A 180 9.03 1.60 -9.90
CA LEU A 180 9.77 2.78 -9.43
C LEU A 180 9.18 4.07 -10.01
N ASP A 181 8.82 4.09 -11.29
CA ASP A 181 8.19 5.25 -11.94
C ASP A 181 6.79 5.51 -11.36
N VAL A 182 6.03 4.46 -11.05
CA VAL A 182 4.75 4.56 -10.31
C VAL A 182 4.97 5.21 -8.95
N SER A 183 5.95 4.71 -8.19
CA SER A 183 6.29 5.27 -6.88
C SER A 183 6.73 6.73 -6.95
N ARG A 184 7.51 7.11 -7.98
CA ARG A 184 7.91 8.49 -8.26
C ARG A 184 6.73 9.39 -8.63
N THR A 185 5.72 8.84 -9.31
CA THR A 185 4.48 9.53 -9.65
C THR A 185 3.57 9.73 -8.43
N ILE A 186 3.57 8.81 -7.46
CA ILE A 186 2.82 8.93 -6.18
C ILE A 186 3.51 9.90 -5.20
N PHE A 187 4.83 9.78 -5.00
CA PHE A 187 5.65 10.97 -4.66
C PHE A 187 5.43 12.03 -5.75
N SER A 188 6.05 13.19 -5.87
CA SER A 188 5.51 14.26 -6.77
C SER A 188 4.08 14.78 -6.41
N LYS A 189 3.05 13.93 -6.27
CA LYS A 189 1.65 14.26 -5.94
C LYS A 189 1.35 14.31 -4.45
N LEU A 190 2.01 13.49 -3.63
CA LEU A 190 1.79 13.52 -2.18
C LEU A 190 2.50 14.71 -1.50
N PRO A 191 1.95 15.31 -0.45
CA PRO A 191 2.68 16.25 0.39
C PRO A 191 3.94 15.64 1.04
N VAL A 192 4.91 16.47 1.41
CA VAL A 192 6.16 16.03 2.07
C VAL A 192 5.90 15.28 3.38
N GLU A 193 4.92 15.74 4.15
CA GLU A 193 4.53 15.18 5.44
C GLU A 193 4.06 13.73 5.33
N PHE A 194 3.55 13.32 4.17
CA PHE A 194 3.10 11.94 3.91
C PHE A 194 4.25 11.03 3.46
N ARG A 195 5.43 11.58 3.22
CA ARG A 195 6.64 10.83 2.79
C ARG A 195 7.62 10.65 3.94
N MET A 196 7.62 11.58 4.90
CA MET A 196 8.55 11.60 6.03
C MET A 196 8.06 10.73 7.20
N ARG A 197 9.01 10.20 7.99
CA ARG A 197 8.70 9.42 9.19
C ARG A 197 8.31 10.36 10.32
N GLY A 198 7.19 10.05 11.00
CA GLY A 198 6.75 10.71 12.22
C GLY A 198 6.09 12.08 12.02
N SER A 199 5.97 12.54 10.77
CA SER A 199 5.39 13.85 10.43
C SER A 199 3.87 13.85 10.33
N SER A 200 3.25 12.70 10.11
CA SER A 200 1.80 12.59 9.87
C SER A 200 1.30 11.22 10.34
N PRO A 201 0.03 11.12 10.79
CA PRO A 201 -0.60 9.83 11.04
C PRO A 201 -0.68 8.96 9.77
N TYR A 202 -0.71 9.58 8.58
CA TYR A 202 -0.68 8.93 7.28
C TYR A 202 0.71 8.97 6.65
N ARG A 203 1.16 7.84 6.09
CA ARG A 203 2.43 7.74 5.39
C ARG A 203 2.38 6.80 4.19
N TYR A 204 3.00 7.23 3.10
CA TYR A 204 3.36 6.40 1.96
C TYR A 204 4.88 6.13 1.94
N SER A 205 5.30 4.89 1.68
CA SER A 205 6.70 4.49 1.63
C SER A 205 7.02 3.61 0.43
N THR A 206 8.29 3.60 0.02
CA THR A 206 8.79 2.59 -0.91
C THR A 206 9.57 1.54 -0.16
N VAL A 207 9.47 0.29 -0.63
CA VAL A 207 10.20 -0.86 -0.09
C VAL A 207 11.09 -1.41 -1.19
N GLU A 208 12.37 -1.10 -1.10
CA GLU A 208 13.39 -1.48 -2.08
C GLU A 208 14.23 -2.67 -1.59
N SER A 209 14.17 -3.01 -0.30
CA SER A 209 14.99 -4.06 0.30
C SER A 209 14.30 -4.80 1.45
N THR A 210 14.73 -6.03 1.74
CA THR A 210 14.25 -6.81 2.90
C THR A 210 14.46 -6.08 4.23
N PRO A 211 15.61 -5.41 4.49
CA PRO A 211 15.78 -4.59 5.68
C PRO A 211 14.78 -3.43 5.77
N GLU A 212 14.46 -2.75 4.67
CA GLU A 212 13.43 -1.70 4.64
C GLU A 212 12.05 -2.26 4.95
N TYR A 213 11.71 -3.42 4.40
CA TYR A 213 10.47 -4.12 4.72
C TYR A 213 10.37 -4.46 6.22
N MET A 214 11.46 -4.96 6.80
CA MET A 214 11.50 -5.27 8.24
C MET A 214 11.42 -4.01 9.10
N ASN A 215 12.02 -2.91 8.65
CA ASN A 215 11.89 -1.60 9.31
C ASN A 215 10.48 -1.01 9.16
N PHE A 216 9.84 -1.20 8.01
CA PHE A 216 8.46 -0.82 7.77
C PHE A 216 7.53 -1.55 8.75
N LYS A 217 7.70 -2.86 8.91
CA LYS A 217 6.93 -3.67 9.88
C LYS A 217 7.12 -3.23 11.34
N LYS A 218 8.29 -2.67 11.69
CA LYS A 218 8.57 -2.15 13.03
C LYS A 218 7.98 -0.75 13.27
N TYR A 219 7.77 0.02 12.21
CA TYR A 219 7.34 1.41 12.30
C TYR A 219 5.82 1.52 12.29
N ARG A 220 5.28 2.14 13.35
CA ARG A 220 3.86 2.21 13.67
C ARG A 220 3.28 3.59 13.40
N ALA A 221 3.16 3.99 12.13
CA ALA A 221 2.20 5.07 11.85
C ALA A 221 0.80 4.47 11.86
N PRO A 222 -0.21 5.18 12.41
CA PRO A 222 -1.59 4.70 12.42
C PRO A 222 -2.09 4.27 11.02
N GLU A 223 -1.66 5.00 9.99
CA GLU A 223 -2.05 4.81 8.61
C GLU A 223 -0.79 4.71 7.72
N ASN A 224 -0.49 3.52 7.18
CA ASN A 224 0.75 3.24 6.45
C ASN A 224 0.49 2.50 5.13
N THR A 225 0.83 3.12 4.00
CA THR A 225 0.75 2.56 2.64
C THR A 225 2.14 2.43 2.04
N TYR A 226 2.36 1.48 1.13
CA TYR A 226 3.66 1.32 0.49
C TYR A 226 3.62 0.71 -0.92
N SER A 227 4.71 0.86 -1.65
CA SER A 227 4.96 0.11 -2.88
C SER A 227 6.28 -0.65 -2.80
N VAL A 228 6.24 -1.92 -3.18
CA VAL A 228 7.42 -2.77 -3.32
C VAL A 228 8.02 -2.54 -4.71
N ILE A 229 9.27 -2.09 -4.74
CA ILE A 229 9.97 -1.71 -5.98
C ILE A 229 10.88 -2.83 -6.49
N ARG A 230 11.36 -3.72 -5.62
CA ARG A 230 12.15 -4.90 -6.04
C ARG A 230 11.25 -6.08 -6.37
N ARG A 231 11.75 -6.98 -7.25
CA ARG A 231 11.22 -8.33 -7.49
C ARG A 231 11.22 -9.15 -6.20
N VAL A 232 10.25 -8.92 -5.32
CA VAL A 232 9.92 -9.89 -4.30
C VAL A 232 9.26 -11.04 -5.06
N ARG A 233 9.71 -12.28 -4.84
CA ARG A 233 9.15 -13.44 -5.54
C ARG A 233 7.72 -13.63 -5.02
N TYR A 234 6.76 -13.04 -5.75
CA TYR A 234 5.31 -13.09 -5.55
C TYR A 234 4.82 -14.43 -4.97
N LEU A 235 5.29 -15.55 -5.53
CA LEU A 235 4.88 -16.90 -5.15
C LEU A 235 5.48 -17.46 -3.85
N LYS A 236 6.67 -17.01 -3.41
CA LYS A 236 7.28 -17.47 -2.14
C LYS A 236 6.76 -16.68 -0.93
N SER A 237 6.38 -15.43 -1.12
CA SER A 237 5.93 -14.52 -0.04
C SER A 237 4.48 -14.73 0.37
N LEU A 238 3.59 -15.04 -0.58
CA LEU A 238 2.18 -15.40 -0.31
C LEU A 238 2.05 -16.65 0.59
N LYS A 239 2.98 -17.60 0.46
CA LYS A 239 2.93 -18.86 1.22
C LYS A 239 3.37 -18.76 2.69
N ARG A 240 4.00 -17.65 3.12
CA ARG A 240 4.68 -17.61 4.44
C ARG A 240 4.47 -16.36 5.29
N LEU A 241 3.87 -15.28 4.77
CA LEU A 241 3.74 -14.05 5.54
C LEU A 241 2.31 -13.51 5.50
N ARG A 242 1.76 -13.25 6.70
CA ARG A 242 0.62 -12.34 6.95
C ARG A 242 1.06 -10.90 6.64
N ILE A 243 1.30 -10.57 5.38
CA ILE A 243 1.65 -9.21 4.97
C ILE A 243 0.33 -8.42 4.79
N PRO A 244 0.25 -7.13 5.17
CA PRO A 244 -0.83 -6.25 4.72
C PRO A 244 -1.07 -6.37 3.21
N VAL A 245 -2.29 -6.07 2.77
CA VAL A 245 -2.78 -6.33 1.40
C VAL A 245 -1.82 -5.80 0.34
N HIS A 246 -1.23 -6.67 -0.49
CA HIS A 246 -0.48 -6.23 -1.67
C HIS A 246 -1.43 -6.21 -2.87
N LEU A 247 -1.65 -5.04 -3.45
CA LEU A 247 -2.25 -4.89 -4.77
C LEU A 247 -1.23 -5.31 -5.84
N PRO A 248 -1.42 -6.44 -6.55
CA PRO A 248 -0.62 -6.73 -7.73
C PRO A 248 -1.07 -5.83 -8.87
N PHE A 249 -0.15 -5.37 -9.71
CA PHE A 249 -0.50 -4.71 -10.96
C PHE A 249 0.54 -5.01 -12.04
N VAL A 250 0.09 -5.00 -13.30
CA VAL A 250 0.91 -5.29 -14.48
C VAL A 250 1.04 -4.01 -15.31
N LEU A 251 2.26 -3.68 -15.74
CA LEU A 251 2.53 -2.56 -16.64
C LEU A 251 2.77 -3.11 -18.05
N LYS A 252 1.69 -3.41 -18.75
CA LYS A 252 1.69 -4.06 -20.06
C LYS A 252 1.77 -3.03 -21.19
N ASP A 253 0.95 -1.99 -21.10
CA ASP A 253 0.79 -0.94 -22.10
C ASP A 253 1.03 0.46 -21.50
N ALA A 254 1.07 0.56 -20.15
CA ALA A 254 1.27 1.81 -19.45
C ALA A 254 2.68 2.39 -19.64
N GLU A 255 2.77 3.52 -20.32
CA GLU A 255 4.02 4.21 -20.62
C GLU A 255 4.03 5.60 -19.98
N MET A 256 5.13 5.95 -19.32
CA MET A 256 5.28 7.28 -18.76
C MET A 256 5.59 8.27 -19.91
N SER A 257 4.62 9.11 -20.25
CA SER A 257 4.67 10.04 -21.39
C SER A 257 5.33 11.39 -21.07
N GLY A 258 5.70 11.63 -19.80
CA GLY A 258 6.39 12.84 -19.37
C GLY A 258 6.80 12.82 -17.89
N ARG A 259 7.48 13.88 -17.44
CA ARG A 259 7.75 14.04 -16.00
C ARG A 259 6.41 14.22 -15.26
N PRO A 260 6.27 13.66 -14.04
CA PRO A 260 5.07 13.89 -13.24
C PRO A 260 4.80 15.39 -13.12
N SER A 261 3.57 15.79 -13.42
CA SER A 261 3.14 17.16 -13.18
C SER A 261 3.27 17.47 -11.69
N GLY A 262 3.61 18.73 -11.37
CA GLY A 262 3.80 19.18 -10.00
C GLY A 262 2.57 18.94 -9.10
N PRO A 263 2.66 19.35 -7.82
CA PRO A 263 1.53 19.24 -6.91
C PRO A 263 0.29 19.93 -7.49
N ASP A 264 -0.82 19.21 -7.48
CA ASP A 264 -2.13 19.68 -7.94
C ASP A 264 -3.00 19.88 -6.70
N LEU A 265 -3.50 21.10 -6.49
CA LEU A 265 -4.26 21.46 -5.29
C LEU A 265 -5.63 20.78 -5.25
N ASP A 266 -6.24 20.53 -6.41
CA ASP A 266 -7.53 19.85 -6.48
C ASP A 266 -7.36 18.36 -6.16
N VAL A 267 -6.26 17.76 -6.64
CA VAL A 267 -5.84 16.40 -6.26
C VAL A 267 -5.55 16.32 -4.76
N LEU A 268 -4.87 17.33 -4.19
CA LEU A 268 -4.63 17.38 -2.75
C LEU A 268 -5.94 17.50 -1.96
N GLU A 269 -6.86 18.38 -2.38
CA GLU A 269 -8.17 18.51 -1.74
C GLU A 269 -8.90 17.16 -1.73
N TYR A 270 -8.89 16.44 -2.86
CA TYR A 270 -9.48 15.11 -2.96
C TYR A 270 -8.84 14.13 -1.96
N GLN A 271 -7.51 14.04 -1.97
CA GLN A 271 -6.77 13.15 -1.07
C GLN A 271 -7.08 13.44 0.39
N LEU A 272 -7.03 14.71 0.80
CA LEU A 272 -7.30 15.09 2.17
C LEU A 272 -8.75 14.78 2.55
N THR A 273 -9.72 15.10 1.70
CA THR A 273 -11.14 14.83 1.95
C THR A 273 -11.39 13.33 2.11
N ALA A 274 -10.81 12.51 1.22
CA ALA A 274 -10.87 11.05 1.29
C ALA A 274 -10.26 10.51 2.60
N LEU A 275 -9.09 11.01 2.98
CA LEU A 275 -8.40 10.57 4.19
C LEU A 275 -9.10 11.06 5.48
N TYR A 276 -9.78 12.21 5.46
CA TYR A 276 -10.61 12.67 6.58
C TYR A 276 -11.90 11.87 6.76
N THR A 277 -12.28 11.05 5.78
CA THR A 277 -13.45 10.20 5.90
C THR A 277 -13.17 9.08 6.88
N PRO A 278 -13.90 9.05 8.01
CA PRO A 278 -13.69 8.01 9.01
C PRO A 278 -14.00 6.64 8.39
N PRO A 279 -13.26 5.59 8.76
CA PRO A 279 -13.69 4.23 8.44
C PRO A 279 -15.05 3.95 9.11
N PRO A 280 -15.84 2.98 8.61
CA PRO A 280 -17.04 2.52 9.29
C PRO A 280 -16.75 2.03 10.71
N ASP A 281 -17.82 1.98 11.51
CA ASP A 281 -17.81 1.47 12.88
C ASP A 281 -17.13 0.08 12.98
N GLU A 282 -16.30 -0.08 14.01
CA GLU A 282 -15.61 -1.33 14.36
C GLU A 282 -16.56 -2.53 14.43
N ARG A 283 -17.80 -2.35 14.92
CA ARG A 283 -18.80 -3.42 14.98
C ARG A 283 -19.18 -3.92 13.59
N LEU A 284 -19.48 -2.98 12.68
CA LEU A 284 -19.78 -3.29 11.29
C LEU A 284 -18.58 -3.95 10.61
N LEU A 285 -17.37 -3.48 10.88
CA LEU A 285 -16.14 -4.09 10.36
C LEU A 285 -15.92 -5.52 10.86
N LYS A 286 -16.22 -5.83 12.13
CA LYS A 286 -16.17 -7.20 12.69
C LYS A 286 -17.16 -8.11 12.00
N GLU A 287 -18.42 -7.68 11.86
CA GLU A 287 -19.46 -8.44 11.18
C GLU A 287 -19.09 -8.75 9.72
N LEU A 288 -18.55 -7.76 9.00
CA LEU A 288 -18.08 -7.93 7.62
C LEU A 288 -16.86 -8.88 7.54
N GLY A 289 -15.91 -8.77 8.46
CA GLY A 289 -14.75 -9.67 8.54
C GLY A 289 -15.13 -11.12 8.83
N GLU A 290 -16.08 -11.35 9.74
CA GLU A 290 -16.61 -12.68 10.07
C GLU A 290 -17.42 -13.30 8.92
N LYS A 291 -18.16 -12.49 8.17
CA LYS A 291 -18.87 -12.93 6.97
C LYS A 291 -17.88 -13.35 5.88
N LEU A 292 -16.92 -12.49 5.56
CA LEU A 292 -15.87 -12.77 4.57
C LEU A 292 -15.06 -14.02 4.90
N SER A 293 -14.75 -14.24 6.18
CA SER A 293 -14.06 -15.44 6.63
C SER A 293 -14.84 -16.71 6.31
N ARG A 294 -16.17 -16.68 6.41
CA ARG A 294 -17.03 -17.82 6.05
C ARG A 294 -17.12 -18.05 4.53
N ASP A 295 -17.14 -16.97 3.75
CA ASP A 295 -17.27 -17.05 2.29
C ASP A 295 -15.94 -17.41 1.59
N ALA A 296 -14.80 -16.97 2.12
CA ALA A 296 -13.46 -17.27 1.58
C ALA A 296 -13.13 -18.78 1.61
N HIS A 297 -13.74 -19.55 2.51
CA HIS A 297 -13.57 -21.01 2.60
C HIS A 297 -14.33 -21.78 1.49
N ARG A 298 -15.13 -21.11 0.64
CA ARG A 298 -16.04 -21.76 -0.32
C ARG A 298 -15.67 -21.60 -1.80
N ASN A 299 -14.67 -20.79 -2.16
CA ASN A 299 -14.35 -20.52 -3.57
C ASN A 299 -13.22 -21.41 -4.11
N SER A 300 -13.50 -22.14 -5.21
CA SER A 300 -12.64 -23.17 -5.84
C SER A 300 -11.61 -22.64 -6.84
N VAL A 301 -11.69 -21.36 -7.24
CA VAL A 301 -10.79 -20.74 -8.24
C VAL A 301 -9.34 -20.65 -7.73
N TRP A 302 -9.15 -20.73 -6.41
CA TRP A 302 -7.88 -20.49 -5.71
C TRP A 302 -6.97 -21.71 -5.64
N ASP A 303 -7.50 -22.92 -5.82
CA ASP A 303 -6.75 -24.18 -5.66
C ASP A 303 -5.71 -24.39 -6.77
N GLY A 304 -5.93 -23.83 -7.97
CA GLY A 304 -5.03 -23.98 -9.12
C GLY A 304 -3.74 -23.14 -9.07
N TYR A 305 -3.73 -22.03 -8.32
CA TYR A 305 -2.59 -21.09 -8.29
C TYR A 305 -1.80 -21.12 -6.98
N ALA A 306 -2.14 -22.02 -6.06
CA ALA A 306 -1.57 -22.10 -4.70
C ALA A 306 -1.60 -20.75 -3.93
N VAL A 307 -2.51 -19.86 -4.34
CA VAL A 307 -2.87 -18.65 -3.60
C VAL A 307 -3.95 -19.11 -2.63
N SER A 308 -3.56 -19.44 -1.41
CA SER A 308 -4.53 -19.67 -0.33
C SER A 308 -5.48 -18.47 -0.30
N SER A 309 -6.79 -18.74 -0.31
CA SER A 309 -7.89 -17.80 -0.28
C SER A 309 -7.56 -16.41 0.27
N ILE A 310 -8.05 -15.36 -0.39
CA ILE A 310 -7.84 -13.97 0.04
C ILE A 310 -8.16 -13.86 1.53
N ASP A 311 -7.19 -13.39 2.30
CA ASP A 311 -7.39 -13.08 3.70
C ASP A 311 -8.58 -12.10 3.82
N PRO A 312 -9.66 -12.45 4.54
CA PRO A 312 -10.86 -11.63 4.71
C PRO A 312 -10.57 -10.16 5.09
N LEU A 313 -9.53 -9.93 5.88
CA LEU A 313 -9.13 -8.58 6.30
C LEU A 313 -8.57 -7.78 5.13
N SER A 314 -7.99 -8.45 4.16
CA SER A 314 -7.45 -7.84 2.96
C SER A 314 -8.53 -7.32 2.03
N SER A 315 -9.56 -8.12 1.77
CA SER A 315 -10.76 -7.67 1.04
C SER A 315 -11.44 -6.49 1.73
N LEU A 316 -11.53 -6.53 3.07
CA LEU A 316 -12.11 -5.45 3.85
C LEU A 316 -11.29 -4.15 3.72
N ARG A 317 -9.96 -4.21 3.85
CA ARG A 317 -9.10 -3.02 3.68
C ARG A 317 -9.15 -2.45 2.26
N LEU A 318 -9.27 -3.29 1.24
CA LEU A 318 -9.44 -2.83 -0.14
C LEU A 318 -10.78 -2.14 -0.36
N THR A 319 -11.85 -2.74 0.18
CA THR A 319 -13.19 -2.16 0.16
C THR A 319 -13.18 -0.77 0.80
N LEU A 320 -12.58 -0.64 1.98
CA LEU A 320 -12.45 0.66 2.66
C LEU A 320 -11.63 1.68 1.87
N GLY A 321 -10.57 1.22 1.22
CA GLY A 321 -9.80 2.04 0.30
C GLY A 321 -10.65 2.54 -0.87
N LEU A 322 -11.45 1.66 -1.48
CA LEU A 322 -12.33 2.02 -2.59
C LEU A 322 -13.44 2.98 -2.19
N THR A 323 -14.01 2.83 -1.00
CA THR A 323 -14.99 3.80 -0.49
C THR A 323 -14.39 5.20 -0.42
N ARG A 324 -13.11 5.31 -0.01
CA ARG A 324 -12.38 6.59 -0.01
C ARG A 324 -12.05 7.08 -1.42
N VAL A 325 -11.76 6.18 -2.36
CA VAL A 325 -11.57 6.54 -3.77
C VAL A 325 -12.87 7.07 -4.37
N HIS A 326 -14.04 6.51 -4.04
CA HIS A 326 -15.34 6.92 -4.59
C HIS A 326 -16.12 7.91 -3.72
N ILE A 327 -15.39 8.70 -2.91
CA ILE A 327 -15.99 9.69 -2.03
C ILE A 327 -16.83 10.73 -2.81
N GLY A 328 -18.10 10.85 -2.46
CA GLY A 328 -19.05 11.77 -3.12
C GLY A 328 -20.17 11.10 -3.90
N LYS A 329 -20.09 9.79 -4.19
CA LYS A 329 -21.26 8.99 -4.57
C LYS A 329 -22.06 8.65 -3.29
N THR A 330 -22.85 9.63 -2.82
CA THR A 330 -23.80 9.53 -1.68
C THR A 330 -23.25 8.87 -0.40
N PHE A 331 -22.46 9.60 0.38
CA PHE A 331 -22.22 9.29 1.78
C PHE A 331 -23.21 10.10 2.65
N ASP A 332 -24.37 9.53 2.99
CA ASP A 332 -25.39 10.19 3.81
C ASP A 332 -25.28 9.84 5.31
N GLY A 333 -24.16 9.25 5.74
CA GLY A 333 -23.96 8.77 7.12
C GLY A 333 -24.89 7.63 7.54
N ARG A 334 -25.89 7.27 6.73
CA ARG A 334 -26.74 6.06 6.83
C ARG A 334 -26.43 5.06 5.71
N GLY A 335 -25.52 5.43 4.81
CA GLY A 335 -25.18 4.82 3.52
C GLY A 335 -24.15 3.70 3.59
N PHE A 336 -23.78 3.25 4.79
CA PHE A 336 -23.50 1.82 4.99
C PHE A 336 -24.79 0.98 5.00
N SER A 337 -25.88 1.52 4.44
CA SER A 337 -27.11 0.83 4.11
C SER A 337 -26.82 -0.35 3.19
N ARG A 338 -26.44 -1.48 3.80
CA ARG A 338 -26.83 -2.85 3.47
C ARG A 338 -26.63 -3.37 2.04
N LYS A 339 -26.03 -2.62 1.13
CA LYS A 339 -25.70 -3.14 -0.18
C LYS A 339 -24.33 -3.80 -0.10
N MET A 340 -24.33 -5.12 -0.25
CA MET A 340 -23.14 -5.97 -0.41
C MET A 340 -22.25 -5.56 -1.61
N THR A 341 -22.58 -4.48 -2.32
CA THR A 341 -21.98 -4.04 -3.57
C THR A 341 -20.52 -3.64 -3.43
N ASP A 342 -20.14 -2.95 -2.35
CA ASP A 342 -18.81 -2.34 -2.28
C ASP A 342 -17.74 -3.37 -1.89
N LEU A 343 -18.13 -4.39 -1.13
CA LEU A 343 -17.24 -5.48 -0.71
C LEU A 343 -17.10 -6.54 -1.80
N GLU A 344 -18.18 -6.82 -2.53
CA GLU A 344 -18.10 -7.57 -3.78
C GLU A 344 -17.25 -6.82 -4.82
N GLU A 345 -17.31 -5.50 -4.88
CA GLU A 345 -16.51 -4.66 -5.78
C GLU A 345 -15.03 -4.63 -5.38
N GLY A 346 -14.71 -4.50 -4.09
CA GLY A 346 -13.32 -4.63 -3.60
C GLY A 346 -12.72 -6.01 -3.84
N GLN A 347 -13.51 -7.07 -3.63
CA GLN A 347 -13.10 -8.43 -3.96
C GLN A 347 -12.95 -8.62 -5.48
N ARG A 348 -13.89 -8.09 -6.28
CA ARG A 348 -13.84 -8.15 -7.74
C ARG A 348 -12.60 -7.44 -8.28
N LEU A 349 -12.30 -6.24 -7.80
CA LEU A 349 -11.11 -5.48 -8.20
C LEU A 349 -9.83 -6.25 -7.90
N PHE A 350 -9.72 -6.81 -6.70
CA PHE A 350 -8.56 -7.61 -6.33
C PHE A 350 -8.40 -8.84 -7.23
N ASN A 351 -9.50 -9.56 -7.45
CA ASN A 351 -9.53 -10.71 -8.35
C ASN A 351 -9.16 -10.32 -9.77
N GLU A 352 -9.65 -9.19 -10.27
CA GLU A 352 -9.35 -8.69 -11.60
C GLU A 352 -7.86 -8.38 -11.75
N LEU A 353 -7.28 -7.62 -10.83
CA LEU A 353 -5.83 -7.33 -10.82
C LEU A 353 -4.97 -8.60 -10.79
N LEU A 354 -5.40 -9.60 -10.02
CA LEU A 354 -4.75 -10.91 -9.95
C LEU A 354 -4.88 -11.71 -11.24
N SER A 355 -6.11 -11.87 -11.73
CA SER A 355 -6.44 -12.63 -12.93
C SER A 355 -5.70 -12.07 -14.13
N ARG A 356 -5.62 -10.74 -14.27
CA ARG A 356 -4.82 -10.10 -15.32
C ARG A 356 -3.34 -10.45 -15.24
N GLY A 357 -2.79 -10.50 -14.03
CA GLY A 357 -1.43 -11.01 -13.80
C GLY A 357 -1.26 -12.46 -14.23
N ALA A 358 -2.20 -13.33 -13.84
CA ALA A 358 -2.19 -14.75 -14.18
C ALA A 358 -2.34 -15.00 -15.69
N GLU A 359 -3.27 -14.31 -16.34
CA GLU A 359 -3.50 -14.36 -17.78
C GLU A 359 -2.27 -13.89 -18.56
N GLU A 360 -1.60 -12.82 -18.13
CA GLU A 360 -0.38 -12.34 -18.78
C GLU A 360 0.79 -13.32 -18.59
N ILE A 361 0.91 -13.96 -17.41
CA ILE A 361 1.86 -15.07 -17.19
C ILE A 361 1.58 -16.19 -18.20
N GLU A 362 0.33 -16.65 -18.27
CA GLU A 362 -0.06 -17.75 -19.15
C GLU A 362 0.18 -17.39 -20.63
N ARG A 363 -0.15 -16.16 -21.03
CA ARG A 363 0.08 -15.66 -22.39
C ARG A 363 1.57 -15.63 -22.72
N ARG A 364 2.43 -15.16 -21.82
CA ARG A 364 3.89 -15.15 -22.02
C ARG A 364 4.45 -16.56 -22.10
N MET A 365 4.01 -17.46 -21.23
CA MET A 365 4.37 -18.88 -21.30
C MET A 365 3.94 -19.50 -22.64
N LYS A 366 2.73 -19.23 -23.12
CA LYS A 366 2.27 -19.68 -24.45
C LYS A 366 3.10 -19.08 -25.58
N LYS A 367 3.45 -17.79 -25.52
CA LYS A 367 4.27 -17.12 -26.54
C LYS A 367 5.71 -17.64 -26.54
N GLU A 368 6.29 -17.87 -25.37
CA GLU A 368 7.61 -18.51 -25.23
C GLU A 368 7.58 -19.93 -25.78
N ARG A 369 6.54 -20.73 -25.47
CA ARG A 369 6.30 -22.06 -26.05
C ARG A 369 6.12 -22.06 -27.57
N MET A 370 5.51 -21.03 -28.15
CA MET A 370 5.39 -20.91 -29.61
C MET A 370 6.64 -20.33 -30.27
N ALA A 371 7.43 -19.52 -29.56
CA ALA A 371 8.71 -18.99 -30.04
C ALA A 371 9.82 -20.04 -29.97
N SER A 372 9.69 -21.05 -29.11
CA SER A 372 10.55 -22.22 -29.04
C SER A 372 10.22 -23.30 -30.07
N GLU A 373 9.21 -23.09 -30.92
CA GLU A 373 8.90 -23.92 -32.10
C GLU A 373 9.80 -23.60 -33.33
N GLU A 374 10.98 -22.99 -33.14
CA GLU A 374 12.12 -23.22 -34.05
C GLU A 374 12.61 -24.67 -33.89
N PRO A 375 13.09 -25.36 -34.95
CA PRO A 375 13.08 -26.82 -35.04
C PRO A 375 13.74 -27.45 -33.83
N ILE A 376 12.89 -27.97 -32.94
CA ILE A 376 13.26 -28.59 -31.68
C ILE A 376 14.20 -29.75 -32.01
N SER A 377 15.44 -29.65 -31.53
CA SER A 377 16.38 -30.76 -31.60
C SER A 377 15.70 -32.03 -31.02
N PRO A 378 15.73 -33.20 -31.69
CA PRO A 378 14.88 -34.37 -31.43
C PRO A 378 14.96 -34.99 -30.01
N TRP A 379 15.75 -34.41 -29.12
CA TRP A 379 16.18 -34.97 -27.84
C TRP A 379 15.53 -34.32 -26.62
N ARG A 380 14.85 -33.16 -26.76
CA ARG A 380 14.36 -32.34 -25.62
C ARG A 380 13.07 -32.83 -24.93
N GLY A 381 12.36 -33.82 -25.48
CA GLY A 381 11.10 -34.34 -24.93
C GLY A 381 11.20 -35.56 -23.99
N ARG A 382 12.39 -35.94 -23.49
CA ARG A 382 12.62 -37.24 -22.80
C ARG A 382 12.97 -37.17 -21.30
N LEU A 383 12.88 -36.00 -20.67
CA LEU A 383 13.20 -35.85 -19.24
C LEU A 383 12.04 -36.30 -18.35
N LYS A 384 12.34 -37.05 -17.29
CA LYS A 384 11.36 -37.43 -16.27
C LYS A 384 11.06 -36.23 -15.36
N PRO A 385 9.91 -36.20 -14.65
CA PRO A 385 9.58 -35.13 -13.71
C PRO A 385 10.69 -34.86 -12.68
N ILE A 386 11.31 -35.93 -12.17
CA ILE A 386 12.44 -35.85 -11.23
C ILE A 386 13.70 -35.21 -11.83
N ASP A 387 13.92 -35.35 -13.14
CA ASP A 387 15.07 -34.73 -13.82
C ASP A 387 14.87 -33.22 -13.97
N ARG A 388 13.61 -32.80 -14.21
CA ARG A 388 13.23 -31.38 -14.28
C ARG A 388 13.36 -30.70 -12.92
N GLU A 389 12.88 -31.36 -11.86
CA GLU A 389 12.99 -30.86 -10.48
C GLU A 389 14.47 -30.62 -10.12
N VAL A 390 15.35 -31.59 -10.42
CA VAL A 390 16.80 -31.44 -10.20
C VAL A 390 17.37 -30.28 -11.02
N PHE A 391 16.98 -30.12 -12.28
CA PHE A 391 17.46 -29.02 -13.12
C PHE A 391 17.05 -27.63 -12.60
N PHE A 392 15.79 -27.46 -12.18
CA PHE A 392 15.31 -26.19 -11.64
C PHE A 392 15.95 -25.83 -10.31
N GLU A 393 16.23 -26.81 -9.46
CA GLU A 393 16.96 -26.59 -8.21
C GLU A 393 18.39 -26.09 -8.51
N LEU A 394 19.08 -26.71 -9.47
CA LEU A 394 20.41 -26.27 -9.91
C LEU A 394 20.40 -24.85 -10.49
N ARG A 395 19.42 -24.52 -11.33
CA ARG A 395 19.26 -23.18 -11.92
C ARG A 395 18.97 -22.13 -10.85
N THR A 396 18.08 -22.44 -9.91
CA THR A 396 17.76 -21.56 -8.78
C THR A 396 19.01 -21.23 -7.98
N ARG A 397 19.86 -22.24 -7.76
CA ARG A 397 21.12 -22.05 -7.04
C ARG A 397 22.15 -21.26 -7.82
N ALA A 398 22.16 -21.42 -9.13
CA ALA A 398 23.01 -20.63 -10.01
C ALA A 398 22.74 -19.14 -9.89
N GLU A 399 21.46 -18.79 -9.84
CA GLU A 399 21.00 -17.43 -9.65
C GLU A 399 21.29 -16.92 -8.23
N GLU A 400 21.16 -17.77 -7.20
CA GLU A 400 21.43 -17.39 -5.80
C GLU A 400 22.92 -17.17 -5.50
N GLN A 401 23.80 -17.96 -6.10
CA GLN A 401 25.25 -17.93 -5.85
C GLN A 401 26.03 -17.13 -6.90
N GLY A 402 25.38 -16.70 -7.98
CA GLY A 402 26.02 -15.98 -9.10
C GLY A 402 27.06 -16.82 -9.86
N THR A 403 26.98 -18.15 -9.77
CA THR A 403 27.90 -19.09 -10.43
C THR A 403 27.11 -20.17 -11.14
N LEU A 404 27.57 -20.59 -12.32
CA LEU A 404 26.96 -21.69 -13.08
C LEU A 404 27.58 -23.04 -12.74
N GLU A 405 28.60 -23.07 -11.89
CA GLU A 405 29.35 -24.28 -11.54
C GLU A 405 29.12 -24.69 -10.08
N PHE A 406 28.80 -25.97 -9.88
CA PHE A 406 28.51 -26.56 -8.56
C PHE A 406 29.35 -27.81 -8.31
N SER A 407 29.66 -28.07 -7.04
CA SER A 407 30.11 -29.39 -6.61
C SER A 407 28.91 -30.29 -6.36
N ILE A 408 28.94 -31.54 -6.81
CA ILE A 408 27.83 -32.49 -6.59
C ILE A 408 27.59 -32.72 -5.10
N ASP A 409 28.66 -32.85 -4.31
CA ASP A 409 28.56 -33.07 -2.85
C ASP A 409 28.01 -31.86 -2.09
N SER A 410 27.96 -30.68 -2.73
CA SER A 410 27.37 -29.49 -2.13
C SER A 410 25.85 -29.39 -2.34
N LEU A 411 25.25 -30.31 -3.10
CA LEU A 411 23.81 -30.36 -3.39
C LEU A 411 23.04 -30.89 -2.16
N PRO A 412 22.18 -30.09 -1.51
CA PRO A 412 21.39 -30.52 -0.38
C PRO A 412 20.20 -31.31 -0.92
N VAL A 413 20.30 -32.63 -0.97
CA VAL A 413 19.29 -33.44 -1.64
C VAL A 413 18.23 -33.92 -0.66
N ARG A 414 16.95 -33.65 -0.96
CA ARG A 414 15.78 -34.34 -0.39
C ARG A 414 15.48 -35.68 -1.09
N ILE A 415 16.32 -36.06 -2.05
CA ILE A 415 16.21 -37.22 -2.94
C ILE A 415 17.44 -38.12 -2.68
N ASP A 416 17.31 -39.43 -2.84
CA ASP A 416 18.44 -40.34 -2.64
C ASP A 416 19.56 -40.12 -3.67
N ARG A 417 20.80 -40.41 -3.26
CA ARG A 417 22.02 -40.12 -4.04
C ARG A 417 22.03 -40.83 -5.40
N ARG A 418 21.50 -42.05 -5.48
CA ARG A 418 21.48 -42.86 -6.69
C ARG A 418 20.50 -42.29 -7.72
N THR A 419 19.35 -41.79 -7.26
CA THR A 419 18.38 -41.10 -8.12
C THR A 419 18.92 -39.77 -8.62
N LEU A 420 19.60 -38.99 -7.76
CA LEU A 420 20.24 -37.74 -8.17
C LEU A 420 21.31 -37.97 -9.25
N GLU A 421 22.22 -38.93 -9.03
CA GLU A 421 23.28 -39.26 -10.00
C GLU A 421 22.67 -39.67 -11.35
N GLY A 422 21.63 -40.52 -11.34
CA GLY A 422 20.91 -40.91 -12.55
C GLY A 422 20.24 -39.73 -13.26
N SER A 423 19.71 -38.75 -12.53
CA SER A 423 19.13 -37.53 -13.10
C SER A 423 20.20 -36.61 -13.70
N LEU A 424 21.33 -36.41 -13.02
CA LEU A 424 22.46 -35.62 -13.51
C LEU A 424 23.06 -36.23 -14.78
N GLU A 425 23.19 -37.55 -14.86
CA GLU A 425 23.64 -38.24 -16.08
C GLU A 425 22.69 -38.01 -17.27
N ARG A 426 21.37 -38.04 -17.04
CA ARG A 426 20.38 -37.74 -18.08
C ARG A 426 20.45 -36.29 -18.51
N LEU A 427 20.51 -35.36 -17.56
CA LEU A 427 20.66 -33.92 -17.85
C LEU A 427 21.95 -33.64 -18.63
N ASN A 428 23.06 -34.29 -18.30
CA ASN A 428 24.32 -34.15 -19.02
C ASN A 428 24.24 -34.75 -20.44
N ARG A 429 23.63 -35.94 -20.57
CA ARG A 429 23.42 -36.60 -21.87
C ARG A 429 22.59 -35.76 -22.82
N TYR A 430 21.60 -35.03 -22.30
CA TYR A 430 20.72 -34.17 -23.09
C TYR A 430 21.22 -32.71 -23.19
N GLY A 431 22.42 -32.42 -22.68
CA GLY A 431 23.09 -31.13 -22.85
C GLY A 431 22.63 -30.00 -21.92
N TYR A 432 21.82 -30.30 -20.91
CA TYR A 432 21.35 -29.32 -19.91
C TYR A 432 22.43 -28.90 -18.92
N ILE A 433 23.37 -29.81 -18.66
CA ILE A 433 24.53 -29.58 -17.81
C ILE A 433 25.77 -30.20 -18.45
N LEU A 434 26.95 -29.81 -17.97
CA LEU A 434 28.24 -30.39 -18.34
C LEU A 434 28.96 -30.90 -17.09
N PHE A 435 29.35 -32.17 -17.09
CA PHE A 435 30.29 -32.67 -16.07
C PHE A 435 31.68 -32.07 -16.29
N LEU A 436 32.27 -31.60 -15.20
CA LEU A 436 33.61 -31.05 -15.14
C LEU A 436 34.44 -31.84 -14.12
N LYS A 437 35.78 -31.78 -14.27
CA LYS A 437 36.75 -32.37 -13.33
C LYS A 437 36.43 -33.82 -12.94
N GLY A 438 36.32 -34.70 -13.93
CA GLY A 438 36.09 -36.13 -13.72
C GLY A 438 34.73 -36.48 -13.09
N GLY A 439 33.73 -35.61 -13.23
CA GLY A 439 32.38 -35.85 -12.73
C GLY A 439 32.12 -35.35 -11.31
N THR A 440 33.08 -34.66 -10.68
CA THR A 440 32.89 -34.10 -9.31
C THR A 440 32.20 -32.74 -9.30
N ARG A 441 32.22 -32.04 -10.44
CA ARG A 441 31.57 -30.74 -10.64
C ARG A 441 30.64 -30.78 -11.83
N ILE A 442 29.64 -29.91 -11.81
CA ILE A 442 28.68 -29.73 -12.89
C ILE A 442 28.59 -28.26 -13.25
N ARG A 443 28.41 -27.96 -14.54
CA ARG A 443 28.14 -26.61 -15.05
C ARG A 443 26.80 -26.57 -15.75
N LEU A 444 25.97 -25.58 -15.44
CA LEU A 444 24.66 -25.40 -16.07
C LEU A 444 24.80 -24.73 -17.45
N VAL A 445 24.05 -25.21 -18.44
CA VAL A 445 24.01 -24.66 -19.80
C VAL A 445 22.75 -23.82 -19.96
N ILE A 446 22.90 -22.50 -20.15
CA ILE A 446 21.80 -21.51 -20.02
C ILE A 446 20.80 -21.56 -21.20
N ASP A 447 21.20 -22.04 -22.38
CA ASP A 447 20.36 -22.08 -23.61
C ASP A 447 19.44 -23.32 -23.73
N SER A 448 19.40 -24.12 -22.67
CA SER A 448 18.66 -25.38 -22.65
C SER A 448 17.80 -25.42 -21.39
N SER A 449 16.68 -24.70 -21.38
CA SER A 449 15.64 -24.96 -20.39
C SER A 449 14.77 -26.12 -20.90
N PRO A 450 14.45 -27.14 -20.08
CA PRO A 450 13.43 -28.09 -20.44
C PRO A 450 12.09 -27.38 -20.29
N GLU A 451 11.34 -27.26 -21.38
CA GLU A 451 10.02 -26.67 -21.32
C GLU A 451 9.06 -27.64 -20.63
N ASP A 452 8.38 -27.12 -19.60
CA ASP A 452 7.45 -27.88 -18.78
C ASP A 452 6.18 -28.21 -19.58
N GLU A 453 6.01 -29.49 -19.91
CA GLU A 453 4.68 -30.08 -20.13
C GLU A 453 4.26 -30.84 -18.86
N SER A 454 3.06 -30.52 -18.37
CA SER A 454 2.31 -31.03 -17.20
C SER A 454 2.70 -30.48 -15.84
#